data_AF-A0A914TP44-F1
#
_entry.id   AF-A0A914TP44-F1
#
_cell.length_a   1.000
_cell.length_b   1.000
_cell.length_c   1.000
_cell.angle_alpha   90.00
_cell.angle_beta   90.00
_cell.angle_gamma   90.00
#
_symmetry.space_group_name_H-M   'P 1'
#
loop_
_entity.id
_entity.type
_entity.pdbx_description
1 polymer ?
#
loop_
_entity_poly.entity_id
_entity_poly.type
_entity_poly.pdbx_seq_one_letter_code
_entity_poly.pdbx_strand_id
1 'polypeptide(L)'
;MSSTSSSTAIYSLNWSTSNELNPSSKSPQIPTTSPVTKIENNPKCYCRFLWNYELHGLTQFLSVRTWKSKIFWGIVIATCLSIAAFTTTNVVTEYFERQTTTLITFKRVKELLYPTIVVCPKNADALNMTLVRNDILYHLPGLDESSIKNLITFAIGGAGFDNMGTIVETWGSAEISRLSIYFKRWKNSRSYMEFYETLFNQYGYQCSELFDGCFYGSETLQCCKVFKPVFVMLRGRCFQLTNFYQRDPDEVGKLSLYLNQIPSPLIDPRNIED
;
A
#
# COMPACT_ATOMS: atom_id res chain seq x y z
N MET A 1 21.69 10.94 -18.16
CA MET A 1 20.64 9.91 -18.34
C MET A 1 19.33 10.65 -18.57
N SER A 2 18.82 10.52 -19.78
CA SER A 2 17.80 11.40 -20.37
C SER A 2 16.40 10.97 -19.95
N SER A 3 15.66 11.86 -19.28
CA SER A 3 14.25 11.67 -18.93
C SER A 3 13.36 12.20 -20.05
N THR A 4 12.72 11.32 -20.80
CA THR A 4 11.65 11.69 -21.74
C THR A 4 10.31 11.71 -21.02
N SER A 5 9.73 12.91 -20.92
CA SER A 5 8.37 13.19 -20.51
C SER A 5 7.40 12.89 -21.66
N SER A 6 6.43 12.01 -21.45
CA SER A 6 5.29 11.85 -22.37
C SER A 6 4.02 12.32 -21.67
N SER A 7 3.55 13.49 -22.08
CA SER A 7 2.23 14.04 -21.79
C SER A 7 1.20 13.34 -22.69
N THR A 8 0.15 12.77 -22.10
CA THR A 8 -0.99 12.27 -22.87
C THR A 8 -2.22 13.10 -22.54
N ALA A 9 -2.72 13.82 -23.54
CA ALA A 9 -3.91 14.64 -23.49
C ALA A 9 -5.17 13.76 -23.38
N ILE A 10 -6.09 14.13 -22.49
CA ILE A 10 -7.41 13.50 -22.35
C ILE A 10 -8.38 14.24 -23.27
N TYR A 11 -8.86 13.56 -24.32
CA TYR A 11 -9.98 14.01 -25.12
C TYR A 11 -11.30 13.64 -24.42
N SER A 12 -12.08 14.65 -24.05
CA SER A 12 -13.47 14.53 -23.59
C SER A 12 -14.40 14.50 -24.81
N LEU A 13 -15.09 13.38 -25.05
CA LEU A 13 -16.18 13.30 -26.02
C LEU A 13 -17.50 13.65 -25.33
N ASN A 14 -17.98 14.86 -25.59
CA ASN A 14 -19.35 15.29 -25.27
C ASN A 14 -20.30 14.73 -26.34
N TRP A 15 -21.30 13.96 -25.94
CA TRP A 15 -22.36 13.53 -26.83
C TRP A 15 -23.56 14.48 -26.68
N SER A 16 -23.75 15.35 -27.68
CA SER A 16 -24.90 16.24 -27.78
C SER A 16 -26.06 15.53 -28.48
N THR A 17 -27.20 15.43 -27.79
CA THR A 17 -28.48 14.99 -28.36
C THR A 17 -29.11 16.13 -29.16
N SER A 18 -29.29 15.92 -30.46
CA SER A 18 -30.00 16.85 -31.35
C SER A 18 -31.48 16.48 -31.48
N ASN A 19 -32.32 17.45 -31.17
CA ASN A 19 -33.78 17.50 -31.28
C ASN A 19 -34.27 17.69 -32.73
N GLU A 20 -35.54 17.29 -32.92
CA GLU A 20 -36.60 17.89 -33.73
C GLU A 20 -36.39 18.15 -35.23
N LEU A 21 -37.18 17.47 -36.06
CA LEU A 21 -37.65 18.00 -37.34
C LEU A 21 -39.13 17.63 -37.55
N ASN A 22 -39.94 18.69 -37.64
CA ASN A 22 -41.38 18.73 -37.88
C ASN A 22 -41.66 18.61 -39.40
N PRO A 23 -42.74 17.94 -39.86
CA PRO A 23 -43.02 17.80 -41.29
C PRO A 23 -43.96 18.91 -41.79
N SER A 24 -43.61 19.53 -42.93
CA SER A 24 -44.53 20.39 -43.68
C SER A 24 -44.57 19.99 -45.15
N SER A 25 -45.72 19.44 -45.54
CA SER A 25 -46.52 19.77 -46.72
C SER A 25 -45.80 20.30 -47.96
N LYS A 26 -45.86 19.53 -49.05
CA LYS A 26 -46.40 19.99 -50.35
C LYS A 26 -46.58 18.82 -51.33
N SER A 27 -47.83 18.65 -51.78
CA SER A 27 -48.24 17.81 -52.90
C SER A 27 -47.88 18.46 -54.24
N PRO A 28 -47.51 17.67 -55.26
CA PRO A 28 -48.01 17.94 -56.61
C PRO A 28 -48.63 16.72 -57.29
N GLN A 29 -49.49 17.04 -58.25
CA GLN A 29 -50.47 16.19 -58.94
C GLN A 29 -49.89 15.16 -59.92
N ILE A 30 -50.71 14.15 -60.14
CA ILE A 30 -50.63 13.04 -61.11
C ILE A 30 -50.80 13.54 -62.55
N PRO A 31 -50.08 12.96 -63.52
CA PRO A 31 -50.70 12.58 -64.79
C PRO A 31 -50.61 11.07 -65.09
N THR A 32 -51.62 10.66 -65.84
CA THR A 32 -52.17 9.33 -66.11
C THR A 32 -51.38 8.49 -67.13
N THR A 33 -51.58 7.16 -67.04
CA THR A 33 -51.52 6.12 -68.10
C THR A 33 -50.15 5.80 -68.72
N SER A 34 -49.60 4.58 -68.64
CA SER A 34 -50.03 3.35 -69.37
C SER A 34 -49.15 2.13 -68.95
N PRO A 35 -49.32 0.95 -69.58
CA PRO A 35 -50.02 -0.23 -69.10
C PRO A 35 -49.18 -1.21 -68.26
N VAL A 36 -49.88 -1.91 -67.37
CA VAL A 36 -49.39 -3.02 -66.54
C VAL A 36 -49.02 -4.22 -67.41
N THR A 37 -47.73 -4.48 -67.57
CA THR A 37 -47.22 -5.82 -67.93
C THR A 37 -47.19 -6.68 -66.67
N LYS A 38 -48.17 -7.58 -66.56
CA LYS A 38 -48.17 -8.67 -65.59
C LYS A 38 -46.97 -9.59 -65.87
N ILE A 39 -45.92 -9.47 -65.06
CA ILE A 39 -44.98 -10.57 -64.84
C ILE A 39 -45.36 -11.19 -63.50
N GLU A 40 -46.16 -12.24 -63.61
CA GLU A 40 -46.49 -13.16 -62.54
C GLU A 40 -45.23 -13.95 -62.19
N ASN A 41 -44.56 -13.59 -61.09
CA ASN A 41 -43.56 -14.43 -60.44
C ASN A 41 -43.78 -14.32 -58.94
N ASN A 42 -44.73 -15.10 -58.45
CA ASN A 42 -45.03 -15.28 -57.04
C ASN A 42 -43.74 -15.76 -56.32
N PRO A 43 -43.05 -14.94 -55.51
CA PRO A 43 -41.94 -15.45 -54.73
C PRO A 43 -42.53 -16.45 -53.75
N LYS A 44 -42.17 -17.73 -53.85
CA LYS A 44 -42.56 -18.75 -52.88
C LYS A 44 -42.15 -18.26 -51.50
N CYS A 45 -43.12 -17.75 -50.74
CA CYS A 45 -42.88 -17.27 -49.40
C CYS A 45 -42.55 -18.50 -48.54
N TYR A 46 -41.28 -18.64 -48.15
CA TYR A 46 -40.81 -19.68 -47.22
C TYR A 46 -41.29 -19.33 -45.80
N CYS A 47 -42.60 -19.33 -45.56
CA CYS A 47 -43.22 -18.99 -44.27
C CYS A 47 -43.00 -20.05 -43.17
N ARG A 48 -42.24 -21.11 -43.43
CA ARG A 48 -42.10 -22.23 -42.48
C ARG A 48 -41.12 -21.93 -41.34
N PHE A 49 -40.32 -20.87 -41.45
CA PHE A 49 -39.20 -20.61 -40.54
C PHE A 49 -39.01 -19.09 -40.34
N LEU A 50 -39.64 -18.54 -39.29
CA LEU A 50 -39.56 -17.11 -38.93
C LEU A 50 -38.11 -16.63 -38.69
N TRP A 51 -37.28 -17.49 -38.11
CA TRP A 51 -35.87 -17.20 -37.78
C TRP A 51 -35.00 -16.83 -38.99
N ASN A 52 -35.41 -17.19 -40.21
CA ASN A 52 -34.68 -16.84 -41.42
C ASN A 52 -34.61 -15.32 -41.67
N TYR A 53 -35.50 -14.53 -41.05
CA TYR A 53 -35.49 -13.07 -41.14
C TYR A 53 -34.69 -12.42 -39.99
N GLU A 54 -34.38 -13.17 -38.94
CA GLU A 54 -33.60 -12.70 -37.79
C GLU A 54 -32.09 -12.84 -38.06
N LEU A 55 -31.69 -13.81 -38.90
CA LEU A 55 -30.31 -13.96 -39.34
C LEU A 55 -30.02 -13.09 -40.56
N HIS A 56 -29.40 -11.94 -40.29
CA HIS A 56 -28.89 -11.04 -41.32
C HIS A 56 -27.96 -11.81 -42.29
N GLY A 57 -28.27 -11.74 -43.58
CA GLY A 57 -27.53 -12.44 -44.64
C GLY A 57 -28.11 -13.79 -45.04
N LEU A 58 -28.69 -14.56 -44.10
CA LEU A 58 -29.31 -15.87 -44.42
C LEU A 58 -30.54 -15.69 -45.32
N THR A 59 -31.35 -14.65 -45.07
CA THR A 59 -32.47 -14.29 -45.94
C THR A 59 -32.01 -14.00 -47.37
N GLN A 60 -30.86 -13.32 -47.55
CA GLN A 60 -30.32 -12.98 -48.87
C GLN A 60 -29.71 -14.20 -49.57
N PHE A 61 -29.06 -15.09 -48.83
CA PHE A 61 -28.58 -16.35 -49.37
C PHE A 61 -29.72 -17.27 -49.85
N LEU A 62 -30.84 -17.30 -49.11
CA LEU A 62 -32.02 -18.11 -49.44
C LEU A 62 -32.89 -17.48 -50.54
N SER A 63 -32.97 -16.16 -50.61
CA SER A 63 -33.82 -15.44 -51.59
C SER A 63 -33.22 -15.38 -53.00
N VAL A 64 -31.89 -15.51 -53.13
CA VAL A 64 -31.24 -15.38 -54.44
C VAL A 64 -31.35 -16.66 -55.28
N ARG A 65 -31.73 -16.50 -56.54
CA ARG A 65 -31.94 -17.61 -57.49
C ARG A 65 -30.66 -18.10 -58.18
N THR A 66 -29.66 -17.23 -58.36
CA THR A 66 -28.46 -17.55 -59.14
C THR A 66 -27.36 -18.20 -58.29
N TRP A 67 -26.73 -19.26 -58.81
CA TRP A 67 -25.70 -20.02 -58.09
C TRP A 67 -24.48 -19.16 -57.70
N LYS A 68 -24.05 -18.25 -58.58
CA LYS A 68 -22.92 -17.35 -58.32
C LYS A 68 -23.16 -16.42 -57.13
N SER A 69 -24.37 -15.89 -57.00
CA SER A 69 -24.70 -15.00 -55.88
C SER A 69 -24.95 -15.76 -54.59
N LYS A 70 -25.45 -17.01 -54.64
CA LYS A 70 -25.44 -17.90 -53.47
C LYS A 70 -24.03 -18.13 -52.95
N ILE A 71 -23.06 -18.45 -53.82
CA ILE A 71 -21.66 -18.60 -53.40
C ILE A 71 -21.14 -17.33 -52.74
N PHE A 72 -21.39 -16.16 -53.36
CA PHE A 72 -20.99 -14.87 -52.78
C PHE A 72 -21.56 -14.67 -51.38
N TRP A 73 -22.89 -14.82 -51.20
CA TRP A 73 -23.52 -14.66 -49.89
C TRP A 73 -23.08 -15.73 -48.88
N GLY A 74 -22.81 -16.96 -49.35
CA GLY A 74 -22.28 -18.03 -48.51
C GLY A 74 -20.89 -17.70 -47.96
N ILE A 75 -19.99 -17.15 -48.80
CA ILE A 75 -18.67 -16.68 -48.37
C ILE A 75 -18.81 -15.55 -47.36
N VAL A 76 -19.64 -14.55 -47.66
CA VAL A 76 -19.85 -13.40 -46.76
C VAL A 76 -20.35 -13.86 -45.38
N ILE A 77 -21.35 -14.75 -45.34
CA ILE A 77 -21.88 -15.31 -44.08
C ILE A 77 -20.80 -16.10 -43.34
N ALA A 78 -20.06 -16.96 -44.05
CA ALA A 78 -19.00 -17.76 -43.44
C ALA A 78 -17.90 -16.86 -42.83
N THR A 79 -17.45 -15.83 -43.56
CA THR A 79 -16.45 -14.87 -43.08
C THR A 79 -16.96 -14.11 -41.85
N CYS A 80 -18.20 -13.61 -41.87
CA CYS A 80 -18.79 -12.92 -40.72
C CYS A 80 -18.87 -13.84 -39.49
N LEU A 81 -19.27 -15.10 -39.67
CA LEU A 81 -19.37 -16.07 -38.57
C LEU A 81 -18.00 -16.42 -37.98
N SER A 82 -16.97 -16.57 -38.81
CA SER A 82 -15.59 -16.78 -38.35
C SER A 82 -15.05 -15.59 -37.55
N ILE A 83 -15.28 -14.35 -38.01
CA ILE A 83 -14.87 -13.13 -37.29
C ILE A 83 -15.61 -13.02 -35.95
N ALA A 84 -16.92 -13.29 -35.95
CA ALA A 84 -17.73 -13.28 -34.73
C ALA A 84 -17.24 -14.32 -33.70
N ALA A 85 -16.94 -15.55 -34.13
CA ALA A 85 -16.41 -16.59 -33.25
C ALA A 85 -15.01 -16.23 -32.69
N PHE A 86 -14.13 -15.70 -33.54
CA PHE A 86 -12.78 -15.28 -33.13
C PHE A 86 -12.82 -14.14 -32.10
N THR A 87 -13.58 -13.08 -32.37
CA THR A 87 -13.74 -11.94 -31.46
C THR A 87 -14.40 -12.34 -30.14
N THR A 88 -15.43 -13.18 -30.19
CA THR A 88 -16.08 -13.72 -28.98
C THR A 88 -15.10 -14.52 -28.14
N THR A 89 -14.27 -15.37 -28.76
CA THR A 89 -13.26 -16.16 -28.05
C THR A 89 -12.23 -15.27 -27.35
N ASN A 90 -11.79 -14.20 -28.00
CA ASN A 90 -10.83 -13.25 -27.40
C ASN A 90 -11.45 -12.52 -26.21
N VAL A 91 -12.65 -11.97 -26.35
CA VAL A 91 -13.35 -11.26 -25.26
C VAL A 91 -13.64 -12.18 -24.09
N VAL A 92 -14.08 -13.42 -24.36
CA VAL A 92 -14.33 -14.42 -23.32
C VAL A 92 -13.02 -14.82 -22.62
N THR A 93 -11.93 -14.98 -23.36
CA THR A 93 -10.61 -15.27 -22.77
C THR A 93 -10.14 -14.11 -21.90
N GLU A 94 -10.22 -12.87 -22.37
CA GLU A 94 -9.88 -11.66 -21.61
C GLU A 94 -10.74 -11.52 -20.34
N TYR A 95 -12.04 -11.85 -20.43
CA TYR A 95 -12.93 -11.90 -19.27
C TYR A 95 -12.50 -12.97 -18.26
N PHE A 96 -12.12 -14.16 -18.72
CA PHE A 96 -11.62 -15.24 -17.85
C PHE A 96 -10.22 -14.97 -17.28
N GLU A 97 -9.42 -14.16 -17.97
CA GLU A 97 -8.13 -13.67 -17.46
C GLU A 97 -8.29 -12.67 -16.31
N ARG A 98 -9.51 -12.20 -16.01
CA ARG A 98 -9.84 -11.33 -14.88
C ARG A 98 -8.95 -10.09 -14.82
N GLN A 99 -8.69 -9.47 -15.96
CA GLN A 99 -7.90 -8.25 -16.02
C GLN A 99 -8.57 -7.16 -15.17
N THR A 100 -7.78 -6.49 -14.33
CA THR A 100 -8.26 -5.40 -13.48
C THR A 100 -7.56 -4.11 -13.88
N THR A 101 -8.33 -3.01 -13.96
CA THR A 101 -7.79 -1.67 -14.17
C THR A 101 -7.81 -0.91 -12.85
N THR A 102 -6.71 -0.25 -12.51
CA THR A 102 -6.64 0.61 -11.33
C THR A 102 -6.95 2.05 -11.72
N LEU A 103 -7.96 2.65 -11.10
CA LEU A 103 -8.24 4.08 -11.20
C LEU A 103 -7.59 4.82 -10.02
N ILE A 104 -6.56 5.61 -10.29
CA ILE A 104 -5.91 6.47 -9.29
C ILE A 104 -6.59 7.84 -9.32
N THR A 105 -7.18 8.26 -8.20
CA THR A 105 -7.76 9.61 -8.04
C THR A 105 -7.17 10.30 -6.83
N PHE A 106 -6.90 11.60 -6.95
CA PHE A 106 -6.38 12.42 -5.87
C PHE A 106 -7.50 13.31 -5.33
N LYS A 107 -7.89 13.08 -4.08
CA LYS A 107 -8.88 13.92 -3.38
C LYS A 107 -8.18 14.80 -2.36
N ARG A 108 -8.44 16.11 -2.44
CA ARG A 108 -7.96 17.08 -1.44
C ARG A 108 -8.89 17.04 -0.24
N VAL A 109 -8.32 16.89 0.95
CA VAL A 109 -9.04 16.88 2.23
C VAL A 109 -8.58 18.08 3.07
N LYS A 110 -9.44 18.54 3.98
CA LYS A 110 -9.14 19.68 4.86
C LYS A 110 -8.06 19.33 5.90
N GLU A 111 -8.09 18.10 6.39
CA GLU A 111 -7.10 17.57 7.30
C GLU A 111 -6.83 16.10 6.97
N LEU A 112 -5.59 15.67 7.14
CA LEU A 112 -5.15 14.30 6.93
C LEU A 112 -4.45 13.81 8.20
N LEU A 113 -4.83 12.63 8.69
CA LEU A 113 -4.11 12.03 9.81
C LEU A 113 -2.67 11.74 9.38
N TYR A 114 -1.70 12.21 10.18
CA TYR A 114 -0.31 11.88 9.97
C TYR A 114 -0.09 10.37 10.07
N PRO A 115 0.82 9.80 9.27
CA PRO A 115 1.27 8.43 9.51
C PRO A 115 1.83 8.32 10.93
N THR A 116 1.65 7.14 11.51
CA THR A 116 2.25 6.81 12.80
C THR A 116 3.78 6.86 12.67
N ILE A 117 4.41 7.79 13.39
CA ILE A 117 5.87 7.89 13.49
C ILE A 117 6.28 7.32 14.83
N VAL A 118 7.22 6.38 14.83
CA VAL A 118 7.83 5.84 16.04
C VAL A 118 9.33 6.09 15.98
N VAL A 119 9.84 6.82 16.97
CA VAL A 119 11.26 7.15 17.10
C VAL A 119 11.86 6.29 18.21
N CYS A 120 12.87 5.52 17.87
CA CYS A 120 13.57 4.63 18.80
C CYS A 120 15.06 5.00 18.85
N PRO A 121 15.73 4.82 19.99
CA PRO A 121 17.18 4.73 20.02
C PRO A 121 17.69 3.63 19.08
N LYS A 122 18.91 3.81 18.55
CA LYS A 122 19.51 2.82 17.64
C LYS A 122 19.68 1.46 18.31
N ASN A 123 20.03 1.43 19.59
CA ASN A 123 20.31 0.21 20.33
C ASN A 123 19.51 0.18 21.63
N ALA A 124 19.16 -1.02 22.10
CA ALA A 124 18.40 -1.21 23.33
C ALA A 124 19.22 -0.94 24.60
N ASP A 125 20.53 -0.76 24.49
CA ASP A 125 21.39 -0.33 25.60
C ASP A 125 21.37 1.17 25.85
N ALA A 126 20.48 1.89 25.18
CA ALA A 126 20.19 3.30 25.44
C ALA A 126 19.54 3.47 26.83
N LEU A 127 20.36 3.27 27.86
CA LEU A 127 20.03 3.27 29.27
C LEU A 127 20.97 4.21 30.01
N ASN A 128 20.47 4.79 31.10
CA ASN A 128 21.29 5.49 32.08
C ASN A 128 22.08 4.46 32.90
N MET A 129 23.30 4.17 32.44
CA MET A 129 24.15 3.14 33.02
C MET A 129 24.47 3.36 34.49
N THR A 130 24.54 4.61 34.94
CA THR A 130 24.77 4.94 36.36
C THR A 130 23.62 4.43 37.23
N LEU A 131 22.37 4.66 36.80
CA LEU A 131 21.19 4.18 37.53
C LEU A 131 21.10 2.65 37.51
N VAL A 132 21.32 2.03 36.34
CA VAL A 132 21.30 0.57 36.20
C VAL A 132 22.39 -0.08 37.07
N ARG A 133 23.60 0.49 37.07
CA ARG A 133 24.74 0.02 37.88
C ARG A 133 24.41 0.07 39.37
N ASN A 134 23.83 1.17 39.84
CA ASN A 134 23.46 1.31 41.25
C ASN A 134 22.40 0.28 41.67
N ASP A 135 21.41 0.01 40.81
CA ASP A 135 20.40 -1.04 41.04
C ASP A 135 21.02 -2.45 41.09
N ILE A 136 21.96 -2.74 40.19
CA ILE A 136 22.69 -4.02 40.20
C ILE A 136 23.51 -4.16 41.47
N LEU A 137 24.29 -3.15 41.85
CA LEU A 137 25.16 -3.20 43.03
C LEU A 137 24.36 -3.29 44.34
N TYR A 138 23.15 -2.74 44.38
CA TYR A 138 22.24 -2.91 45.50
C TYR A 138 21.84 -4.39 45.70
N HIS A 139 21.58 -5.13 44.62
CA HIS A 139 21.21 -6.54 44.68
C HIS A 139 22.40 -7.51 44.70
N LEU A 140 23.54 -7.09 44.15
CA LEU A 140 24.74 -7.89 43.93
C LEU A 140 25.99 -7.06 44.31
N PRO A 141 26.24 -6.88 45.62
CA PRO A 141 27.39 -6.09 46.06
C PRO A 141 28.71 -6.79 45.71
N GLY A 142 29.71 -5.99 45.31
CA GLY A 142 31.08 -6.47 45.03
C GLY A 142 31.31 -7.00 43.62
N LEU A 143 30.38 -6.79 42.68
CA LEU A 143 30.65 -7.04 41.27
C LEU A 143 31.58 -5.98 40.67
N ASP A 144 32.51 -6.42 39.83
CA ASP A 144 33.36 -5.55 39.02
C ASP A 144 32.60 -4.98 37.81
N GLU A 145 33.13 -3.88 37.24
CA GLU A 145 32.49 -3.19 36.11
C GLU A 145 32.30 -4.08 34.88
N SER A 146 33.22 -5.01 34.61
CA SER A 146 33.11 -5.92 33.46
C SER A 146 31.96 -6.91 33.68
N SER A 147 31.84 -7.46 34.88
CA SER A 147 30.72 -8.33 35.25
C SER A 147 29.37 -7.61 35.19
N ILE A 148 29.30 -6.34 35.61
CA ILE A 148 28.08 -5.52 35.52
C ILE A 148 27.71 -5.29 34.05
N LYS A 149 28.68 -4.90 33.21
CA LYS A 149 28.48 -4.70 31.78
C LYS A 149 27.96 -5.98 31.12
N ASN A 150 28.61 -7.11 31.39
CA ASN A 150 28.19 -8.41 30.84
C ASN A 150 26.80 -8.83 31.35
N LEU A 151 26.46 -8.53 32.60
CA LEU A 151 25.13 -8.82 33.14
C LEU A 151 24.03 -8.01 32.44
N ILE A 152 24.28 -6.73 32.16
CA ILE A 152 23.33 -5.89 31.41
C ILE A 152 23.21 -6.39 29.97
N THR A 153 24.34 -6.67 29.30
CA THR A 153 24.34 -7.26 27.96
C THR A 153 23.61 -8.60 27.94
N PHE A 154 23.76 -9.42 28.98
CA PHE A 154 23.09 -10.72 29.09
C PHE A 154 21.58 -10.55 29.25
N ALA A 155 21.13 -9.58 30.05
CA ALA A 155 19.71 -9.26 30.17
C ALA A 155 19.12 -8.79 28.83
N ILE A 156 19.78 -7.85 28.16
CA ILE A 156 19.30 -7.28 26.89
C ILE A 156 19.38 -8.32 25.76
N GLY A 157 20.55 -8.95 25.55
CA GLY A 157 20.73 -9.98 24.53
C GLY A 157 19.90 -11.24 24.76
N GLY A 158 19.73 -11.65 26.02
CA GLY A 158 18.92 -12.81 26.41
C GLY A 158 17.41 -12.63 26.17
N ALA A 159 16.92 -11.38 26.12
CA ALA A 159 15.56 -11.06 25.68
C ALA A 159 15.41 -10.95 24.15
N GLY A 160 16.49 -11.15 23.40
CA GLY A 160 16.48 -11.11 21.94
C GLY A 160 16.57 -9.70 21.35
N PHE A 161 17.03 -8.70 22.12
CA PHE A 161 17.24 -7.35 21.58
C PHE A 161 18.39 -7.32 20.57
N ASP A 162 18.27 -6.43 19.57
CA ASP A 162 19.17 -6.35 18.42
C ASP A 162 20.58 -5.87 18.80
N ASN A 163 21.57 -6.15 17.94
CA ASN A 163 22.97 -5.71 18.05
C ASN A 163 23.77 -6.20 19.28
N MET A 164 23.30 -7.22 20.01
CA MET A 164 24.04 -7.83 21.12
C MET A 164 24.85 -9.09 20.75
N GLY A 165 24.65 -9.64 19.55
CA GLY A 165 25.24 -10.92 19.14
C GLY A 165 26.76 -10.96 19.23
N THR A 166 27.44 -9.88 18.83
CA THR A 166 28.91 -9.80 18.83
C THR A 166 29.52 -9.97 20.22
N ILE A 167 28.84 -9.54 21.28
CA ILE A 167 29.31 -9.71 22.65
C ILE A 167 28.87 -11.08 23.18
N VAL A 168 27.61 -11.46 22.95
CA VAL A 168 27.02 -12.71 23.46
C VAL A 168 27.75 -13.95 22.92
N GLU A 169 28.19 -13.93 21.66
CA GLU A 169 28.91 -15.04 21.01
C GLU A 169 30.29 -15.30 21.63
N THR A 170 30.87 -14.33 22.35
CA THR A 170 32.18 -14.50 23.00
C THR A 170 32.11 -15.30 24.31
N TRP A 171 30.92 -15.50 24.87
CA TRP A 171 30.76 -16.13 26.17
C TRP A 171 30.73 -17.65 26.09
N GLY A 172 31.56 -18.30 26.91
CA GLY A 172 31.48 -19.74 27.12
C GLY A 172 30.29 -20.15 28.00
N SER A 173 29.99 -21.46 28.04
CA SER A 173 28.89 -22.02 28.83
C SER A 173 28.98 -21.72 30.34
N ALA A 174 30.19 -21.71 30.90
CA ALA A 174 30.42 -21.36 32.29
C ALA A 174 30.04 -19.89 32.60
N GLU A 175 30.36 -18.98 31.68
CA GLU A 175 30.02 -17.56 31.82
C GLU A 175 28.51 -17.34 31.73
N ILE A 176 27.86 -17.97 30.74
CA ILE A 176 26.40 -17.95 30.57
C ILE A 176 25.71 -18.46 31.84
N SER A 177 26.20 -19.54 32.43
CA SER A 177 25.65 -20.09 33.68
C SER A 177 25.79 -19.11 34.84
N ARG A 178 26.96 -18.46 34.98
CA ARG A 178 27.21 -17.43 35.99
C ARG A 178 26.31 -16.22 35.82
N LEU A 179 26.22 -15.67 34.61
CA LEU A 179 25.37 -14.52 34.28
C LEU A 179 23.88 -14.85 34.49
N SER A 180 23.45 -16.09 34.22
CA SER A 180 22.08 -16.55 34.51
C SER A 180 21.76 -16.48 36.01
N ILE A 181 22.71 -16.87 36.88
CA ILE A 181 22.54 -16.80 38.34
C ILE A 181 22.47 -15.34 38.79
N TYR A 182 23.37 -14.48 38.30
CA TYR A 182 23.36 -13.05 38.60
C TYR A 182 22.07 -12.38 38.14
N PHE A 183 21.63 -12.67 36.91
CA PHE A 183 20.39 -12.14 36.37
C PHE A 183 19.17 -12.54 37.22
N LYS A 184 19.09 -13.80 37.65
CA LYS A 184 18.00 -14.25 38.54
C LYS A 184 17.97 -13.49 39.87
N ARG A 185 19.15 -13.20 40.44
CA ARG A 185 19.27 -12.42 41.68
C ARG A 185 18.93 -10.94 41.48
N TRP A 186 19.44 -10.34 40.40
CA TRP A 186 19.15 -8.94 40.05
C TRP A 186 17.67 -8.71 39.73
N LYS A 187 17.06 -9.60 38.92
CA LYS A 187 15.62 -9.62 38.67
C LYS A 187 14.84 -9.73 39.99
N ASN A 188 15.37 -10.48 40.95
CA ASN A 188 14.74 -10.77 42.24
C ASN A 188 13.36 -11.43 42.02
N SER A 189 12.37 -11.09 42.82
CA SER A 189 10.99 -11.61 42.76
C SER A 189 10.16 -11.09 41.58
N ARG A 190 10.65 -10.09 40.81
CA ARG A 190 9.93 -9.50 39.67
C ARG A 190 9.68 -10.53 38.57
N SER A 191 8.55 -10.43 37.88
CA SER A 191 8.36 -11.11 36.60
C SER A 191 9.31 -10.55 35.53
N TYR A 192 9.50 -11.27 34.43
CA TYR A 192 10.29 -10.75 33.31
C TYR A 192 9.70 -9.46 32.75
N MET A 193 8.37 -9.35 32.68
CA MET A 193 7.69 -8.15 32.19
C MET A 193 7.97 -6.94 33.08
N GLU A 194 7.76 -7.07 34.40
CA GLU A 194 8.04 -6.00 35.36
C GLU A 194 9.51 -5.59 35.37
N PHE A 195 10.42 -6.56 35.23
CA PHE A 195 11.84 -6.29 35.14
C PHE A 195 12.18 -5.43 33.91
N TYR A 196 11.73 -5.81 32.71
CA TYR A 196 12.01 -5.03 31.51
C TYR A 196 11.26 -3.71 31.48
N GLU A 197 10.05 -3.64 32.03
CA GLU A 197 9.34 -2.39 32.21
C GLU A 197 10.14 -1.45 33.12
N THR A 198 10.68 -1.95 34.24
CA THR A 198 11.56 -1.16 35.12
C THR A 198 12.83 -0.73 34.37
N LEU A 199 13.51 -1.67 33.72
CA LEU A 199 14.77 -1.45 33.02
C LEU A 199 14.64 -0.32 31.99
N PHE A 200 13.56 -0.33 31.20
CA PHE A 200 13.40 0.61 30.10
C PHE A 200 12.60 1.88 30.49
N ASN A 201 11.60 1.83 31.38
CA ASN A 201 10.88 3.04 31.81
C ASN A 201 11.66 3.86 32.82
N GLN A 202 12.29 3.21 33.80
CA GLN A 202 12.97 3.91 34.87
C GLN A 202 14.39 4.27 34.48
N TYR A 203 15.10 3.36 33.79
CA TYR A 203 16.51 3.57 33.44
C TYR A 203 16.72 3.92 31.97
N GLY A 204 15.72 3.78 31.09
CA GLY A 204 15.83 4.23 29.70
C GLY A 204 15.65 5.73 29.56
N TYR A 205 16.18 6.30 28.47
CA TYR A 205 16.08 7.73 28.19
C TYR A 205 14.64 8.23 28.15
N GLN A 206 14.44 9.38 28.76
CA GLN A 206 13.19 10.12 28.78
C GLN A 206 12.99 10.88 27.46
N CYS A 207 11.76 11.30 27.21
CA CYS A 207 11.43 12.02 25.98
C CYS A 207 12.25 13.30 25.80
N SER A 208 12.46 14.07 26.89
CA SER A 208 13.24 15.31 26.86
C SER A 208 14.74 15.07 26.62
N GLU A 209 15.22 13.86 26.87
CA GLU A 209 16.61 13.49 26.59
C GLU A 209 16.78 13.06 25.14
N LEU A 210 15.76 12.44 24.52
CA LEU A 210 15.77 12.02 23.12
C LEU A 210 15.53 13.17 22.14
N PHE A 211 14.55 14.02 22.41
CA PHE A 211 14.15 15.09 21.51
C PHE A 211 14.76 16.42 21.95
N ASP A 212 15.50 17.05 21.05
CA ASP A 212 15.99 18.43 21.21
C ASP A 212 14.88 19.44 20.86
N GLY A 213 14.15 19.19 19.77
CA GLY A 213 13.06 20.07 19.34
C GLY A 213 12.12 19.43 18.33
N CYS A 214 10.87 19.89 18.32
CA CYS A 214 9.85 19.45 17.38
C CYS A 214 9.16 20.67 16.77
N PHE A 215 8.97 20.65 15.46
CA PHE A 215 8.39 21.76 14.72
C PHE A 215 7.36 21.25 13.72
N TYR A 216 6.27 21.99 13.56
CA TYR A 216 5.29 21.78 12.49
C TYR A 216 5.24 23.05 11.65
N GLY A 217 5.89 23.01 10.49
CA GLY A 217 6.14 24.22 9.71
C GLY A 217 6.99 25.21 10.50
N SER A 218 6.39 26.38 10.79
CA SER A 218 7.00 27.42 11.63
C SER A 218 6.59 27.35 13.11
N GLU A 219 5.64 26.49 13.46
CA GLU A 219 5.16 26.36 14.84
C GLU A 219 6.08 25.44 15.65
N THR A 220 6.47 25.88 16.85
CA THR A 220 7.22 25.05 17.79
C THR A 220 6.26 24.15 18.56
N LEU A 221 6.50 22.84 18.55
CA LEU A 221 5.72 21.84 19.24
C LEU A 221 6.41 21.35 20.51
N GLN A 222 5.62 21.04 21.54
CA GLN A 222 6.11 20.32 22.71
C GLN A 222 6.23 18.82 22.37
N CYS A 223 7.44 18.34 22.07
CA CYS A 223 7.71 16.95 21.69
C CYS A 223 7.03 15.93 22.61
N CYS A 224 7.22 16.07 23.93
CA CYS A 224 6.71 15.09 24.91
C CYS A 224 5.20 15.16 25.16
N LYS A 225 4.53 16.18 24.60
CA LYS A 225 3.08 16.23 24.53
C LYS A 225 2.55 15.38 23.39
N VAL A 226 3.18 15.46 22.22
CA VAL A 226 2.72 14.80 20.98
C VAL A 226 3.30 13.40 20.80
N PHE A 227 4.49 13.12 21.35
CA PHE A 227 5.10 11.81 21.37
C PHE A 227 4.92 11.14 22.74
N LYS A 228 4.45 9.89 22.75
CA LYS A 228 4.22 9.09 23.97
C LYS A 228 5.07 7.84 23.99
N PRO A 229 5.52 7.40 25.19
CA PRO A 229 6.37 6.21 25.30
C PRO A 229 5.59 4.98 24.82
N VAL A 230 6.26 4.15 24.03
CA VAL A 230 5.78 2.84 23.56
C VAL A 230 6.94 1.85 23.61
N PHE A 231 6.63 0.58 23.82
CA PHE A 231 7.62 -0.49 23.78
C PHE A 231 7.59 -1.21 22.45
N VAL A 232 8.74 -1.25 21.79
CA VAL A 232 8.90 -1.94 20.51
C VAL A 232 9.82 -3.12 20.70
N MET A 233 9.42 -4.27 20.16
CA MET A 233 10.27 -5.47 20.15
C MET A 233 11.63 -5.12 19.52
N LEU A 234 12.69 -5.68 20.08
CA LEU A 234 14.08 -5.48 19.64
C LEU A 234 14.69 -4.09 19.86
N ARG A 235 13.91 -3.07 20.25
CA ARG A 235 14.42 -1.69 20.47
C ARG A 235 14.17 -1.13 21.87
N GLY A 236 13.22 -1.69 22.61
CA GLY A 236 12.94 -1.30 23.99
C GLY A 236 12.00 -0.10 24.03
N ARG A 237 12.36 0.94 24.79
CA ARG A 237 11.54 2.15 24.93
C ARG A 237 11.75 3.07 23.73
N CYS A 238 10.64 3.36 23.05
CA CYS A 238 10.56 4.29 21.93
C CYS A 238 9.46 5.32 22.19
N PHE A 239 9.29 6.26 21.26
CA PHE A 239 8.30 7.31 21.36
C PHE A 239 7.47 7.38 20.08
N GLN A 240 6.16 7.20 20.24
CA GLN A 240 5.18 7.18 19.16
C GLN A 240 4.43 8.50 19.07
N LEU A 241 4.31 9.04 17.87
CA LEU A 241 3.45 10.17 17.56
C LEU A 241 1.98 9.77 17.81
N THR A 242 1.32 10.51 18.68
CA THR A 242 -0.13 10.42 18.90
C THR A 242 -0.90 10.94 17.70
N ASN A 243 -2.23 10.83 17.71
CA ASN A 243 -3.06 11.34 16.61
C ASN A 243 -2.74 12.82 16.34
N PHE A 244 -2.08 13.06 15.21
CA PHE A 244 -1.61 14.35 14.76
C PHE A 244 -2.12 14.56 13.34
N TYR A 245 -2.59 15.75 13.00
CA TYR A 245 -3.29 15.99 11.74
C TYR A 245 -2.55 17.04 10.92
N GLN A 246 -2.25 16.70 9.66
CA GLN A 246 -1.74 17.63 8.67
C GLN A 246 -2.88 18.51 8.19
N ARG A 247 -2.74 19.82 8.35
CA ARG A 247 -3.72 20.82 7.91
C ARG A 247 -3.20 21.66 6.75
N ASP A 248 -1.88 21.84 6.71
CA ASP A 248 -1.23 22.66 5.71
C ASP A 248 -0.65 21.81 4.57
N PRO A 249 -0.70 22.33 3.33
CA PRO A 249 -0.12 21.63 2.19
C PRO A 249 1.40 21.63 2.24
N ASP A 250 1.98 20.51 1.82
CA ASP A 250 3.39 20.39 1.43
C ASP A 250 4.38 20.84 2.53
N GLU A 251 5.43 21.61 2.17
CA GLU A 251 6.51 22.03 3.06
C GLU A 251 6.06 22.94 4.21
N VAL A 252 4.94 23.66 4.06
CA VAL A 252 4.41 24.54 5.11
C VAL A 252 3.94 23.72 6.31
N GLY A 253 3.38 22.54 6.05
CA GLY A 253 2.88 21.63 7.06
C GLY A 253 3.84 20.51 7.38
N LYS A 254 5.17 20.71 7.34
CA LYS A 254 6.13 19.62 7.58
C LYS A 254 6.42 19.43 9.08
N LEU A 255 6.32 18.19 9.55
CA LEU A 255 6.83 17.80 10.87
C LEU A 255 8.35 17.62 10.81
N SER A 256 9.09 18.43 11.55
CA SER A 256 10.54 18.37 11.69
C SER A 256 10.92 17.99 13.11
N LEU A 257 11.80 17.00 13.26
CA LEU A 257 12.24 16.48 14.55
C LEU A 257 13.76 16.66 14.65
N TYR A 258 14.21 17.27 15.74
CA TYR A 258 15.60 17.39 16.11
C TYR A 258 15.85 16.44 17.28
N LEU A 259 16.83 15.55 17.12
CA LEU A 259 17.12 14.48 18.06
C LEU A 259 18.49 14.71 18.68
N ASN A 260 18.58 14.49 19.98
CA ASN A 260 19.86 14.42 20.66
C ASN A 260 20.58 13.12 20.29
N GLN A 261 21.91 13.14 20.39
CA GLN A 261 22.71 11.94 20.26
C GLN A 261 22.55 11.11 21.54
N ILE A 262 21.89 9.96 21.40
CA ILE A 262 21.73 9.00 22.49
C ILE A 262 22.90 8.01 22.49
N PRO A 263 23.71 7.94 23.56
CA PRO A 263 24.85 7.05 23.59
C PRO A 263 24.39 5.59 23.71
N SER A 264 25.26 4.71 23.24
CA SER A 264 25.11 3.25 23.29
C SER A 264 26.30 2.67 24.07
N PRO A 265 26.22 2.63 25.41
CA PRO A 265 27.38 2.39 26.27
C PRO A 265 27.95 0.96 26.19
N LEU A 266 27.16 0.00 25.71
CA LEU A 266 27.58 -1.38 25.57
C LEU A 266 28.23 -1.64 24.20
N ILE A 267 27.64 -1.10 23.14
CA ILE A 267 28.03 -1.40 21.75
C ILE A 267 29.00 -0.36 21.16
N ASP A 268 28.86 0.93 21.48
CA ASP A 268 29.74 1.99 20.96
C ASP A 268 30.73 2.47 22.04
N PRO A 269 31.98 1.96 22.03
CA PRO A 269 32.99 2.28 23.04
C PRO A 269 33.45 3.74 23.00
N ARG A 270 33.10 4.51 21.96
CA ARG A 270 33.46 5.94 21.86
C ARG A 270 32.69 6.83 22.83
N ASN A 271 31.68 6.31 23.53
CA ASN A 271 30.84 7.08 24.47
C ASN A 271 31.22 6.86 25.96
N ILE A 272 32.43 6.34 26.27
CA ILE A 272 32.87 6.05 27.65
C ILE A 272 33.97 7.04 28.12
N GLU A 273 34.49 7.90 27.25
CA GLU A 273 35.65 8.77 27.56
C GLU A 273 35.33 10.24 27.85
N ASP A 274 34.09 10.59 28.20
CA ASP A 274 33.73 11.93 28.71
C ASP A 274 33.22 11.89 30.16
#